data_AF-A0A4R6AND1-F1
#
_entry.id   AF-A0A4R6AND1-F1
#
_cell.length_a   1.000
_cell.length_b   1.000
_cell.length_c   1.000
_cell.angle_alpha   90.00
_cell.angle_beta   90.00
_cell.angle_gamma   90.00
#
_symmetry.space_group_name_H-M   'P 1'
#
loop_
_entity.id
_entity.type
_entity.pdbx_description
1 polymer ?
#
loop_
_entity_poly.entity_id
_entity_poly.type
_entity_poly.pdbx_seq_one_letter_code
_entity_poly.pdbx_strand_id
1 'polypeptide(L)' 'MSTPVNLNRARKARARDAEKRKADANAAKFGRSGAEKRAEAARTRAERDRLDAHRREE' A
#
# COMPACT_ATOMS: atom_id res chain seq x y z
N MET A 1 9.62 -34.53 -25.61
CA MET A 1 10.94 -33.89 -25.45
C MET A 1 10.83 -32.78 -24.42
N SER A 2 11.59 -32.85 -23.33
CA SER A 2 11.60 -31.81 -22.29
C SER A 2 12.51 -30.67 -22.74
N THR A 3 11.95 -29.48 -22.92
CA THR A 3 12.73 -28.27 -23.21
C THR A 3 13.62 -27.93 -22.01
N PRO A 4 14.88 -27.47 -22.22
CA PRO A 4 15.75 -27.08 -21.12
C PRO A 4 15.11 -25.97 -20.26
N VAL A 5 14.93 -26.24 -18.97
CA VAL A 5 14.35 -25.27 -18.03
C VAL A 5 15.45 -24.47 -17.35
N ASN A 6 15.38 -23.14 -17.49
CA ASN A 6 16.28 -22.25 -16.76
C ASN A 6 15.89 -22.19 -15.26
N LEU A 7 16.65 -22.89 -14.43
CA LEU A 7 16.42 -22.99 -12.99
C LEU A 7 16.53 -21.63 -12.27
N ASN A 8 17.36 -20.71 -12.77
CA ASN A 8 17.46 -19.36 -12.22
C ASN A 8 16.15 -18.57 -12.40
N ARG A 9 15.52 -18.70 -13.57
CA ARG A 9 14.21 -18.08 -13.82
C ARG A 9 13.14 -18.66 -12.89
N ALA A 10 13.12 -19.99 -12.72
CA ALA A 10 12.18 -20.67 -11.83
C ALA A 10 12.37 -20.24 -10.37
N ARG A 11 13.61 -20.15 -9.88
CA ARG A 11 13.93 -19.67 -8.52
C ARG A 11 13.47 -18.23 -8.32
N LYS A 12 13.75 -17.34 -9.29
CA LYS A 12 13.32 -15.93 -9.22
C LYS A 12 11.79 -15.79 -9.27
N ALA A 13 11.09 -16.63 -10.02
CA ALA A 13 9.62 -16.65 -10.03
C ALA A 13 9.08 -17.03 -8.65
N ARG A 14 9.55 -18.14 -8.07
CA ARG A 14 9.16 -18.59 -6.72
C ARG A 14 9.42 -17.52 -5.65
N ALA A 15 10.57 -16.85 -5.71
CA ALA A 15 10.90 -15.77 -4.77
C ALA A 15 9.92 -14.60 -4.89
N ARG A 16 9.60 -14.15 -6.11
CA ARG A 16 8.63 -13.06 -6.31
C ARG A 16 7.23 -13.45 -5.85
N ASP A 17 6.81 -14.68 -6.08
CA ASP A 17 5.50 -15.15 -5.63
C ASP A 17 5.41 -15.20 -4.11
N ALA A 18 6.49 -15.62 -3.43
CA ALA A 18 6.56 -15.58 -1.97
C ALA A 18 6.48 -14.15 -1.42
N GLU A 19 7.19 -13.20 -2.03
CA GLU A 19 7.15 -11.79 -1.61
C GLU A 19 5.77 -11.16 -1.86
N LYS A 20 5.11 -11.48 -2.98
CA LYS A 20 3.72 -11.04 -3.23
C LYS A 20 2.76 -11.53 -2.15
N ARG A 21 2.81 -12.83 -1.81
CA ARG A 21 1.96 -13.41 -0.75
C ARG A 21 2.17 -12.73 0.60
N LYS A 22 3.41 -12.41 0.95
CA LYS A 22 3.72 -11.65 2.17
C LYS A 22 3.15 -10.23 2.10
N ALA A 23 3.29 -9.55 0.97
CA ALA A 23 2.74 -8.21 0.76
C ALA A 23 1.21 -8.21 0.90
N ASP A 24 0.53 -9.20 0.32
CA ASP A 24 -0.92 -9.35 0.43
C ASP A 24 -1.36 -9.62 1.88
N ALA A 25 -0.65 -10.52 2.58
CA ALA A 25 -0.91 -10.79 3.99
C ALA A 25 -0.69 -9.54 4.87
N ASN A 26 0.34 -8.74 4.58
CA ASN A 26 0.59 -7.49 5.28
C ASN A 26 -0.46 -6.42 4.94
N ALA A 27 -0.93 -6.35 3.69
CA ALA A 27 -2.00 -5.46 3.29
C ALA A 27 -3.32 -5.84 3.97
N ALA A 28 -3.60 -7.13 4.16
CA ALA A 28 -4.77 -7.59 4.89
C ALA A 28 -4.65 -7.33 6.41
N LYS A 29 -3.47 -7.54 6.99
CA LYS A 29 -3.23 -7.43 8.44
C LYS A 29 -3.04 -5.99 8.91
N PHE A 30 -2.39 -5.16 8.10
CA PHE A 30 -1.93 -3.82 8.47
C PHE A 30 -2.37 -2.75 7.48
N GLY A 31 -3.01 -3.12 6.37
CA GLY A 31 -3.53 -2.15 5.43
C GLY A 31 -4.77 -1.45 5.97
N ARG A 32 -4.87 -0.16 5.68
CA ARG A 32 -6.09 0.61 5.90
C ARG A 32 -7.09 0.30 4.80
N SER A 33 -8.33 0.02 5.19
CA SER A 33 -9.48 -0.10 4.29
C SER A 33 -9.71 1.20 3.51
N GLY A 34 -10.40 1.12 2.38
CA GLY A 34 -10.77 2.31 1.60
C GLY A 34 -11.63 3.29 2.41
N ALA A 35 -12.45 2.79 3.33
CA ALA A 35 -13.23 3.61 4.24
C ALA A 35 -12.35 4.40 5.23
N GLU A 36 -11.37 3.74 5.86
CA GLU A 36 -10.45 4.39 6.79
C GLU A 36 -9.60 5.46 6.10
N LYS A 37 -9.09 5.17 4.89
CA LYS A 37 -8.35 6.17 4.10
C LYS A 37 -9.20 7.40 3.80
N ARG A 38 -10.49 7.22 3.46
CA ARG A 38 -11.42 8.33 3.22
C ARG A 38 -11.73 9.12 4.48
N ALA A 39 -11.95 8.44 5.60
CA ALA A 39 -12.19 9.06 6.89
C ALA A 39 -10.99 9.90 7.34
N GLU A 40 -9.77 9.37 7.19
CA GLU A 40 -8.54 10.10 7.50
C GLU A 40 -8.36 11.31 6.58
N ALA A 41 -8.56 11.15 5.27
CA ALA A 41 -8.48 12.28 4.34
C ALA A 41 -9.50 13.38 4.67
N ALA A 42 -10.72 13.02 5.07
CA ALA A 42 -11.73 13.98 5.50
C ALA A 42 -11.31 14.70 6.79
N ARG A 43 -10.76 13.99 7.77
CA ARG A 43 -10.22 14.59 9.01
C ARG A 43 -9.08 15.56 8.70
N THR A 44 -8.09 15.14 7.91
CA THR A 44 -6.96 15.99 7.52
C THR A 44 -7.43 17.26 6.80
N ARG A 45 -8.41 17.15 5.91
CA ARG A 45 -9.00 18.34 5.24
C ARG A 45 -9.66 19.27 6.25
N ALA A 46 -10.50 18.74 7.14
CA ALA A 46 -11.15 19.56 8.17
C ALA A 46 -10.14 20.26 9.08
N GLU A 47 -9.08 19.57 9.51
CA GLU A 47 -8.03 20.21 10.31
C GLU A 47 -7.25 21.26 9.52
N ARG A 48 -6.95 21.01 8.24
CA ARG A 48 -6.30 22.01 7.39
C ARG A 48 -7.17 23.26 7.25
N ASP A 49 -8.45 23.08 6.95
CA ASP A 49 -9.38 24.19 6.75
C ASP A 49 -9.58 24.98 8.06
N ARG A 50 -9.56 24.31 9.22
CA ARG A 50 -9.52 24.98 10.54
C ARG A 50 -8.25 25.80 10.73
N LEU A 51 -7.08 25.24 10.42
CA LEU A 51 -5.81 25.94 10.52
C LEU A 51 -5.76 27.16 9.60
N ASP A 52 -6.28 27.02 8.38
CA ASP A 52 -6.39 28.11 7.42
C ASP A 52 -7.35 29.19 7.92
N ALA A 53 -8.50 28.84 8.51
CA ALA A 53 -9.44 29.80 9.10
C ALA A 53 -8.85 30.56 10.30
N HIS A 54 -7.91 29.97 11.03
CA HIS A 54 -7.20 30.63 12.13
C HIS A 54 -5.96 31.42 11.67
N ARG A 55 -5.58 31.33 10.39
CA ARG A 55 -4.47 32.11 9.85
C ARG A 55 -4.89 33.57 9.73
N ARG A 56 -4.19 34.45 10.44
CA ARG A 56 -4.27 35.89 10.21
C ARG A 56 -3.32 36.20 9.06
N GLU A 57 -3.85 36.80 8.00
CA GLU A 57 -3.03 37.37 6.93
C GLU A 57 -2.40 38.65 7.50
N GLU A 58 -1.11 38.58 7.83
CA GLU A 58 -0.25 39.77 7.91
C GLU A 58 0.40 40.02 6.54
#